data_AF-A0A161ZZK7-F1
#
_entry.id   AF-A0A161ZZK7-F1
#
_cell.length_a   1.000
_cell.length_b   1.000
_cell.length_c   1.000
_cell.angle_alpha   90.00
_cell.angle_beta   90.00
_cell.angle_gamma   90.00
#
_symmetry.space_group_name_H-M   'P 1'
#
loop_
_entity.id
_entity.type
_entity.pdbx_description
1 polymer ?
#
loop_
_entity_poly.entity_id
_entity_poly.type
_entity_poly.pdbx_seq_one_letter_code
_entity_poly.pdbx_strand_id
1 'polypeptide(L)'
;MAWLLIGTAIYNDKSMADIVNLLDIVDREGKPFVAPSALTQRRQTLGEAAAKALFQCTQRHRQEQANLTAWNGLTLLGVDGVVWRTENTDENNQSFMKPKSNRGLETQSPQV
;
A
#
# COMPACT_ATOMS: atom_id res chain seq x y z
N MET A 1 15.84 -7.11 9.80
CA MET A 1 14.81 -6.04 9.87
C MET A 1 14.07 -5.80 8.58
N ALA A 2 14.72 -5.71 7.41
CA ALA A 2 14.02 -5.74 6.12
C ALA A 2 13.06 -6.95 6.02
N TRP A 3 13.55 -8.14 6.41
CA TRP A 3 12.77 -9.37 6.52
C TRP A 3 11.57 -9.29 7.47
N LEU A 4 11.65 -8.47 8.53
CA LEU A 4 10.51 -8.30 9.44
C LEU A 4 9.42 -7.47 8.77
N LEU A 5 9.80 -6.38 8.08
CA LEU A 5 8.84 -5.55 7.34
C LEU A 5 8.18 -6.33 6.20
N ILE A 6 8.96 -7.11 5.46
CA ILE A 6 8.45 -8.02 4.42
C ILE A 6 7.54 -9.08 5.05
N GLY A 7 7.97 -9.69 6.15
CA GLY A 7 7.17 -10.66 6.89
C GLY A 7 5.84 -10.10 7.39
N THR A 8 5.81 -8.87 7.91
CA THR A 8 4.55 -8.20 8.32
C THR A 8 3.66 -7.83 7.15
N ALA A 9 4.22 -7.60 5.96
CA ALA A 9 3.44 -7.36 4.76
C ALA A 9 2.81 -8.64 4.20
N ILE A 10 3.51 -9.77 4.31
CA ILE A 10 3.04 -11.09 3.83
C ILE A 10 2.11 -11.76 4.84
N TYR A 11 2.43 -11.70 6.14
CA TYR A 11 1.70 -12.31 7.25
C TYR A 11 1.02 -11.25 8.12
N ASN A 12 0.17 -10.43 7.51
CA ASN A 12 -0.50 -9.33 8.20
C ASN A 12 -1.45 -9.75 9.32
N ASP A 13 -1.81 -11.05 9.40
CA ASP A 13 -2.61 -11.68 10.44
C ASP A 13 -1.80 -12.08 11.69
N LYS A 14 -0.47 -12.00 11.64
CA LYS A 14 0.42 -12.50 12.70
C LYS A 14 1.09 -11.38 13.47
N SER A 15 1.37 -11.64 14.74
CA SER A 15 2.14 -10.71 15.56
C SER A 15 3.59 -10.62 15.04
N MET A 16 4.25 -9.48 15.23
CA MET A 16 5.66 -9.34 14.87
C MET A 16 6.55 -10.40 15.55
N ALA A 17 6.23 -10.81 16.79
CA ALA A 17 6.99 -11.84 17.49
C ALA A 17 6.86 -13.20 16.80
N ASP A 18 5.66 -13.55 16.34
CA ASP A 18 5.43 -14.79 15.61
C ASP A 18 6.16 -14.78 14.26
N ILE A 19 6.13 -13.65 13.55
CA ILE A 19 6.83 -13.49 12.26
C ILE A 19 8.34 -13.62 12.44
N VAL A 20 8.91 -13.01 13.48
CA VAL A 20 10.34 -13.10 13.77
C VAL A 20 10.77 -14.52 14.08
N ASN A 21 9.96 -15.26 14.85
CA ASN A 21 10.23 -16.66 15.17
C ASN A 21 10.01 -17.59 13.97
N LEU A 22 8.97 -17.33 13.15
CA LEU A 22 8.62 -18.11 11.97
C LEU A 22 9.68 -17.99 10.87
N LEU A 23 10.19 -16.79 10.65
CA LEU A 23 11.18 -16.48 9.60
C LEU A 23 12.62 -16.53 10.12
N ASP A 24 12.83 -16.92 11.37
CA ASP A 24 14.15 -16.99 12.05
C ASP A 24 15.03 -15.75 11.81
N ILE A 25 14.44 -14.56 11.94
CA ILE A 25 15.06 -13.27 11.52
C ILE A 25 16.20 -12.83 12.46
N VAL A 26 16.41 -13.55 13.56
CA VAL A 26 17.39 -13.24 14.61
C VAL A 26 18.53 -14.23 14.54
N ASP A 27 19.74 -13.71 14.73
CA ASP A 27 20.89 -14.56 15.01
C ASP A 27 20.70 -15.19 16.41
N ARG A 28 20.24 -16.44 16.43
CA ARG A 28 19.96 -17.18 17.66
C ARG A 28 21.26 -17.78 18.17
N GLU A 29 22.02 -17.00 18.94
CA GLU A 29 23.00 -17.59 19.86
C GLU A 29 22.26 -18.30 21.01
N GLY A 30 21.70 -19.48 20.71
CA GLY A 30 21.19 -20.43 21.70
C GLY A 30 19.86 -20.10 22.39
N LYS A 31 19.09 -19.09 21.96
CA LYS A 31 17.79 -18.75 22.58
C LYS A 31 16.62 -18.91 21.60
N PRO A 32 15.63 -19.78 21.89
CA PRO A 32 14.54 -20.08 20.96
C PRO A 32 13.47 -18.98 20.87
N PHE A 33 13.45 -18.01 21.80
CA PHE A 33 12.38 -17.02 21.91
C PHE A 33 12.88 -15.59 21.95
N VAL A 34 12.23 -14.72 21.16
CA VAL A 34 12.45 -13.27 21.18
C VAL A 34 11.39 -12.60 22.04
N ALA A 35 11.83 -11.90 23.09
CA ALA A 35 10.92 -11.08 23.88
C ALA A 35 10.32 -9.94 23.03
N PRO A 36 9.01 -9.66 23.12
CA PRO A 36 8.38 -8.56 22.37
C PRO A 36 9.04 -7.19 22.60
N SER A 37 9.58 -6.95 23.80
CA SER A 37 10.32 -5.73 24.14
C SER A 37 11.59 -5.54 23.30
N ALA A 38 12.30 -6.63 22.99
CA ALA A 38 13.49 -6.59 22.14
C ALA A 38 13.15 -6.07 20.74
N LEU A 39 11.97 -6.40 20.21
CA LEU A 39 11.50 -5.93 18.90
C LEU A 39 11.20 -4.43 18.92
N THR A 40 10.51 -3.96 19.96
CA THR A 40 10.22 -2.53 20.14
C THR A 40 11.51 -1.72 20.25
N GLN A 41 12.48 -2.20 21.03
CA GLN A 41 13.78 -1.54 21.20
C GLN A 41 14.60 -1.52 19.90
N ARG A 42 14.65 -2.63 19.17
CA ARG A 42 15.31 -2.70 17.87
C ARG A 42 14.64 -1.80 16.83
N ARG A 43 13.31 -1.67 16.84
CA ARG A 43 12.57 -0.75 15.96
C ARG A 43 12.90 0.71 16.26
N GLN A 44 12.98 1.08 17.53
CA GLN A 44 13.42 2.42 17.94
C GLN A 44 14.86 2.69 17.49
N THR A 45 15.74 1.71 17.61
CA THR A 45 17.16 1.83 17.22
C THR A 45 17.35 1.95 15.70
N LEU A 46 16.52 1.26 14.90
CA LEU A 46 16.64 1.26 13.45
C LEU A 46 16.37 2.63 12.81
N GLY A 47 15.51 3.41 13.45
CA GLY A 47 15.24 4.81 13.13
C GLY A 47 14.80 5.08 11.68
N GLU A 48 14.89 6.35 11.31
CA GLU A 48 14.52 6.86 9.98
C GLU A 48 15.43 6.33 8.88
N ALA A 49 16.73 6.16 9.16
CA ALA A 49 17.72 5.77 8.17
C ALA A 49 17.40 4.42 7.51
N ALA A 50 16.91 3.44 8.26
CA ALA A 50 16.54 2.15 7.71
C ALA A 50 15.25 2.19 6.88
N ALA A 51 14.26 2.99 7.30
CA ALA A 51 13.05 3.21 6.51
C ALA A 51 13.39 3.89 5.17
N LYS A 52 14.27 4.90 5.20
CA LYS A 52 14.78 5.59 4.02
C LYS A 52 15.50 4.64 3.07
N ALA A 53 16.41 3.80 3.59
CA ALA A 53 17.13 2.83 2.78
C ALA A 53 16.19 1.82 2.09
N LEU A 54 15.18 1.33 2.82
CA LEU A 54 14.18 0.42 2.25
C LEU A 54 13.34 1.11 1.18
N PHE A 55 12.87 2.33 1.43
CA PHE A 55 12.13 3.12 0.46
C PHE A 55 12.94 3.34 -0.82
N GLN A 56 14.20 3.74 -0.70
CA GLN A 56 15.08 3.94 -1.86
C GLN A 56 15.30 2.65 -2.65
N CYS A 57 15.46 1.52 -1.96
CA CYS A 57 15.67 0.23 -2.61
C CYS A 57 14.42 -0.23 -3.38
N THR A 58 13.24 -0.12 -2.77
CA THR A 58 11.97 -0.53 -3.40
C THR A 58 11.54 0.42 -4.51
N GLN A 59 11.72 1.74 -4.35
CA GLN A 59 11.42 2.73 -5.39
C GLN A 59 12.24 2.50 -6.65
N ARG A 60 13.56 2.31 -6.51
CA ARG A 60 14.44 2.03 -7.65
C ARG A 60 14.01 0.78 -8.40
N HIS A 61 13.74 -0.30 -7.66
CA HIS A 61 13.32 -1.55 -8.29
C HIS A 61 11.97 -1.43 -9.00
N ARG A 62 11.00 -0.73 -8.38
CA ARG A 62 9.72 -0.43 -9.02
C ARG A 62 9.92 0.41 -10.28
N GLN A 63 10.74 1.46 -10.24
CA GLN A 63 10.93 2.35 -11.38
C GLN A 63 11.53 1.61 -12.58
N GLU A 64 12.49 0.72 -12.35
CA GLU A 64 13.10 -0.11 -13.39
C GLU A 64 12.11 -1.09 -14.03
N GLN A 65 11.14 -1.58 -13.26
CA GLN A 65 10.15 -2.57 -13.72
C GLN A 65 8.82 -1.96 -14.17
N ALA A 66 8.55 -0.71 -13.82
CA ALA A 66 7.27 -0.09 -14.08
C ALA A 66 7.20 0.34 -15.54
N ASN A 67 6.36 -0.36 -16.31
CA ASN A 67 5.85 0.13 -17.59
C ASN A 67 4.82 1.23 -17.33
N LEU A 68 5.32 2.41 -16.92
CA LEU A 68 4.49 3.55 -16.57
C LEU A 68 3.80 4.10 -17.82
N THR A 69 2.47 4.19 -17.76
CA THR A 69 1.67 4.75 -18.85
C THR A 69 1.95 6.25 -18.99
N ALA A 70 2.16 6.69 -20.22
CA ALA A 70 2.18 8.10 -20.54
C ALA A 70 0.75 8.64 -20.64
N TRP A 71 0.47 9.75 -19.96
CA TRP A 71 -0.80 10.46 -20.05
C TRP A 71 -0.52 11.91 -20.47
N ASN A 72 -0.92 12.28 -21.69
CA ASN A 72 -0.68 13.61 -22.27
C ASN A 72 0.79 14.09 -22.18
N GLY A 73 1.76 13.19 -22.39
CA GLY A 73 3.19 13.51 -22.31
C GLY A 73 3.77 13.50 -20.89
N LEU A 74 2.96 13.21 -19.87
CA LEU A 74 3.40 13.05 -18.48
C LEU A 74 3.47 11.57 -18.08
N THR A 75 4.35 11.24 -17.14
CA THR A 75 4.47 9.89 -16.58
C THR A 75 3.47 9.72 -15.45
N LEU A 76 2.53 8.78 -15.57
CA LEU A 76 1.53 8.51 -14.54
C LEU A 76 2.13 7.63 -13.42
N LEU A 77 2.48 8.24 -12.29
CA LEU A 77 3.07 7.55 -11.13
C LEU A 77 2.05 7.04 -10.11
N GLY A 78 0.83 7.58 -10.15
CA GLY A 78 -0.27 7.19 -9.28
C GLY A 78 -1.53 7.95 -9.65
N VAL A 79 -2.67 7.30 -9.47
CA VAL A 79 -3.98 7.95 -9.53
C VAL A 79 -4.40 8.17 -8.08
N ASP A 80 -4.28 9.40 -7.60
CA ASP A 80 -4.99 9.79 -6.38
C ASP A 80 -6.49 9.76 -6.69
N GLY A 81 -7.32 9.41 -5.72
CA GLY A 81 -8.76 9.27 -5.87
C GLY A 81 -9.46 10.62 -6.07
N VAL A 82 -9.11 11.36 -7.12
CA VAL A 82 -9.76 12.60 -7.49
C VAL A 82 -10.99 12.24 -8.30
N VAL A 83 -12.15 12.36 -7.66
CA VAL A 83 -13.43 12.29 -8.36
C VAL A 83 -13.58 13.59 -9.15
N TRP A 84 -13.35 13.53 -10.47
CA TRP A 84 -13.70 14.61 -11.37
C TRP A 84 -15.23 14.65 -11.50
N ARG A 85 -15.84 15.78 -11.14
CA ARG A 85 -17.27 16.00 -11.32
C ARG A 85 -17.50 16.49 -12.75
N THR A 86 -18.24 15.71 -13.52
CA THR A 86 -18.67 16.08 -14.87
C THR A 86 -20.10 16.63 -14.80
N GLU A 87 -20.42 17.66 -15.58
CA GLU A 87 -21.78 18.21 -15.64
C GLU A 87 -22.79 17.15 -16.14
N ASN A 88 -23.99 17.15 -15.57
CA ASN A 88 -25.07 16.23 -15.94
C ASN A 88 -25.70 16.64 -17.30
N THR A 89 -24.96 16.55 -18.39
CA THR A 89 -25.47 16.73 -19.76
C THR A 89 -26.07 15.42 -20.29
N ASP A 90 -26.95 15.50 -21.29
CA ASP A 90 -27.55 14.32 -21.92
C ASP A 90 -26.50 13.42 -22.57
N GLU A 91 -25.48 14.01 -23.18
CA GLU A 91 -24.34 13.30 -23.80
C GLU A 91 -23.52 12.50 -22.76
N ASN A 92 -23.28 13.09 -21.59
CA ASN A 92 -22.56 12.42 -20.50
C ASN A 92 -23.40 11.29 -19.90
N ASN A 93 -24.71 11.47 -19.79
CA ASN A 93 -25.61 10.44 -19.27
C ASN A 93 -25.66 9.20 -20.17
N GLN A 94 -25.62 9.38 -21.50
CA GLN A 94 -25.55 8.28 -22.45
C GLN A 94 -24.21 7.54 -22.38
N SER A 95 -23.11 8.27 -22.19
CA SER A 95 -21.75 7.70 -22.23
C SER A 95 -21.34 6.99 -20.93
N PHE A 96 -21.74 7.50 -19.77
CA PHE A 96 -21.21 7.07 -18.47
C PHE A 96 -22.21 6.31 -17.57
N MET A 97 -23.49 6.23 -17.96
CA MET A 97 -24.60 5.56 -17.26
C MET A 97 -24.86 6.06 -15.82
N LYS A 98 -26.11 6.37 -15.49
CA LYS A 98 -26.46 6.71 -14.10
C LYS A 98 -26.55 5.45 -13.23
N PRO A 99 -26.06 5.48 -11.98
CA PRO A 99 -26.33 4.43 -11.02
C PRO A 99 -27.85 4.27 -10.86
N LYS A 100 -28.31 3.02 -10.79
CA LYS A 100 -29.71 2.71 -10.49
C LYS A 100 -29.81 2.34 -9.01
N SER A 101 -30.80 2.93 -8.34
CA SER A 101 -31.19 2.50 -6.99
C SER A 101 -31.63 1.03 -6.99
N ASN A 102 -31.59 0.38 -5.82
CA ASN A 102 -32.20 -0.94 -5.60
C ASN A 102 -33.68 -1.03 -6.01
N ARG A 103 -34.37 0.11 -6.20
CA ARG A 103 -35.75 0.19 -6.70
C ARG A 103 -35.85 0.41 -8.22
N GLY A 104 -34.75 0.33 -8.95
CA GLY A 104 -34.69 0.54 -10.41
C GLY A 104 -34.83 2.00 -10.87
N LEU A 105 -34.97 2.94 -9.93
CA LEU A 105 -35.03 4.37 -10.20
C LEU A 105 -33.63 4.90 -10.51
N GLU A 106 -33.52 5.73 -11.55
CA GLU A 106 -32.27 6.44 -11.84
C GLU A 106 -31.95 7.39 -10.70
N THR A 107 -30.81 7.19 -10.05
CA THR A 107 -30.33 8.11 -9.02
C THR A 107 -29.50 9.20 -9.67
N GLN A 108 -29.61 10.41 -9.14
CA GLN A 108 -28.64 11.45 -9.47
C GLN A 108 -27.26 10.96 -9.08
N SER A 109 -26.26 11.22 -9.94
CA SER A 109 -24.86 11.06 -9.57
C SER A 109 -24.63 11.82 -8.25
N PRO A 110 -23.87 11.27 -7.28
CA PRO A 110 -23.68 11.92 -5.99
C PRO A 110 -23.20 13.36 -6.19
N GLN A 111 -24.02 14.32 -5.77
CA GLN A 111 -23.72 15.75 -5.79
C GLN A 111 -23.34 16.19 -4.37
N VAL A 112 -22.32 17.04 -4.26
CA VAL A 112 -22.04 17.81 -3.04
C VAL A 112 -22.32 19.26 -3.38
#